data_AF-A0A1G7CUR9-F1
#
_entry.id   AF-A0A1G7CUR9-F1
#
_cell.length_a   1.000
_cell.length_b   1.000
_cell.length_c   1.000
_cell.angle_alpha   90.00
_cell.angle_beta   90.00
_cell.angle_gamma   90.00
#
_symmetry.space_group_name_H-M   'P 1'
#
loop_
_entity.id
_entity.type
_entity.pdbx_description
1 polymer ?
#
loop_
_entity_poly.entity_id
_entity_poly.type
_entity_poly.pdbx_seq_one_letter_code
_entity_poly.pdbx_strand_id
1 'polypeptide(L)'
;MARNREPQIFNISFLDVICGALGAVIFLFIAVPKGSAPPGRSNQLNVSIDTTHKQLFATISDSLAARRPGDTLLVVITDYKPMPGIAECPDCPTCPEPQPVAYSAPEKAASSKKESARKDSALAVTKPAETPPAPPDNFKKSKYEGDPPSVPCKVSIEINWADIGDNVDIFVCKGNKCVSGGAREIRDIGQWDSGKAKTKFFGSDLRTTQEAVRQFDKILPGEYKVYALFKESIKNNSSVRIRGLVYSRNDQGEEKGEPFAATLQFKAPRVLLGTVQMPENGAFQFTKN
;
A
#
# COMPACT_ATOMS: atom_id res chain seq x y z
N MET A 1 -15.27 76.42 19.46
CA MET A 1 -14.06 75.62 19.76
C MET A 1 -14.46 74.15 19.70
N ALA A 2 -13.90 73.36 18.76
CA ALA A 2 -14.13 71.92 18.71
C ALA A 2 -13.09 71.22 19.60
N ARG A 3 -13.51 70.22 20.38
CA ARG A 3 -12.64 69.50 21.33
C ARG A 3 -12.47 68.07 20.85
N ASN A 4 -11.39 67.81 20.11
CA ASN A 4 -11.08 66.48 19.59
C ASN A 4 -11.04 65.45 20.74
N ARG A 5 -11.76 64.33 20.56
CA ARG A 5 -11.61 63.13 21.38
C ARG A 5 -10.89 62.09 20.54
N GLU A 6 -9.66 61.77 20.92
CA GLU A 6 -8.91 60.68 20.29
C GLU A 6 -9.50 59.33 20.70
N PRO A 7 -9.83 58.44 19.75
CA PRO A 7 -10.40 57.14 20.08
C PRO A 7 -9.29 56.16 20.47
N GLN A 8 -9.00 56.04 21.76
CA GLN A 8 -8.09 55.02 22.30
C GLN A 8 -8.70 53.60 22.23
N ILE A 9 -8.86 53.07 21.01
CA ILE A 9 -9.38 51.72 20.76
C ILE A 9 -8.22 50.71 20.80
N PHE A 10 -7.52 50.66 21.93
CA PHE A 10 -6.65 49.54 22.30
C PHE A 10 -7.19 48.90 23.57
N ASN A 11 -8.27 48.14 23.37
CA ASN A 11 -8.98 47.46 24.43
C ASN A 11 -8.14 46.26 24.91
N ILE A 12 -7.68 46.28 26.16
CA ILE A 12 -6.70 45.31 26.70
C ILE A 12 -7.18 43.85 26.51
N SER A 13 -8.50 43.63 26.62
CA SER A 13 -9.15 42.33 26.39
C SER A 13 -8.90 41.72 25.00
N PHE A 14 -8.57 42.52 23.97
CA PHE A 14 -8.25 41.99 22.64
C PHE A 14 -6.86 41.35 22.60
N LEU A 15 -5.89 41.93 23.31
CA LEU A 15 -4.54 41.38 23.42
C LEU A 15 -4.56 40.05 24.20
N ASP A 16 -5.37 39.98 25.26
CA ASP A 16 -5.54 38.78 26.07
C ASP A 16 -6.14 37.60 25.26
N VAL A 17 -7.13 37.88 24.41
CA VAL A 17 -7.69 36.88 23.47
C VAL A 17 -6.64 36.37 22.47
N ILE A 18 -5.78 37.25 21.94
CA ILE A 18 -4.69 36.84 21.03
C ILE A 18 -3.65 35.99 21.78
N CYS A 19 -3.25 36.39 22.99
CA CYS A 19 -2.30 35.63 23.81
C CYS A 19 -2.85 34.24 24.19
N GLY A 20 -4.12 34.15 24.58
CA GLY A 20 -4.78 32.87 24.87
C GLY A 20 -4.84 31.95 23.64
N ALA A 21 -5.22 32.48 22.48
CA ALA A 21 -5.25 31.71 21.23
C ALA A 21 -3.85 31.23 20.80
N LEU A 22 -2.83 32.08 20.89
CA LEU A 22 -1.44 31.73 20.58
C LEU A 22 -0.92 30.64 21.53
N GLY A 23 -1.19 30.76 22.83
CA GLY A 23 -0.81 29.78 23.85
C GLY A 23 -1.42 28.40 23.60
N ALA A 24 -2.70 28.34 23.21
CA ALA A 24 -3.37 27.09 22.86
C ALA A 24 -2.75 26.42 21.63
N VAL A 25 -2.38 27.18 20.60
CA VAL A 25 -1.68 26.65 19.40
C VAL A 25 -0.30 26.11 19.77
N ILE A 26 0.48 26.82 20.59
CA ILE A 26 1.79 26.34 21.06
C ILE A 26 1.64 25.06 21.88
N PHE A 27 0.63 24.97 22.75
CA PHE A 27 0.35 23.75 23.51
C PHE A 27 0.02 22.56 22.60
N LEU A 28 -0.74 22.73 21.51
CA LEU A 28 -0.98 21.68 20.54
C LEU A 28 0.32 21.17 19.89
N PHE A 29 1.25 22.05 19.51
CA PHE A 29 2.53 21.65 18.92
C PHE A 29 3.51 20.98 19.91
N ILE A 30 3.29 21.10 21.22
CA ILE A 30 4.08 20.44 22.26
C ILE A 30 3.42 19.13 22.73
N ALA A 31 2.09 19.13 22.89
CA ALA A 31 1.33 18.01 23.44
C ALA A 31 0.95 16.94 22.40
N VAL A 32 0.84 17.29 21.11
CA VAL A 32 0.72 16.28 20.05
C VAL A 32 2.08 15.59 19.90
N PRO A 33 2.20 14.29 20.19
CA PRO A 33 3.47 13.58 20.05
C PRO A 33 3.89 13.61 18.58
N LYS A 34 5.16 13.99 18.33
CA LYS A 34 5.75 13.94 16.98
C LYS A 34 5.78 12.49 16.52
N GLY A 35 4.79 12.10 15.72
CA GLY A 35 4.59 10.73 15.27
C GLY A 35 5.85 10.16 14.64
N SER A 36 6.38 9.09 15.23
CA SER A 36 7.43 8.30 14.61
C SER A 36 6.93 7.71 13.28
N ALA A 37 7.87 7.37 12.39
CA ALA A 37 7.54 6.94 11.03
C ALA A 37 6.47 5.82 11.02
N PRO A 38 5.46 5.90 10.12
CA PRO A 38 4.30 5.03 10.20
C PRO A 38 4.70 3.55 10.05
N PRO A 39 4.15 2.65 10.89
CA PRO A 39 4.64 1.28 11.05
C PRO A 39 4.56 0.41 9.78
N GLY A 40 3.72 0.78 8.81
CA GLY A 40 3.46 0.01 7.58
C GLY A 40 4.55 0.07 6.49
N ARG A 41 5.77 0.53 6.79
CA ARG A 41 6.87 0.58 5.79
C ARG A 41 7.75 -0.69 5.74
N SER A 42 7.48 -1.66 6.60
CA SER A 42 8.11 -2.97 6.64
C SER A 42 7.17 -4.00 7.27
N ASN A 43 7.16 -5.24 6.78
CA ASN A 43 6.42 -6.33 7.42
C ASN A 43 7.04 -6.62 8.78
N GLN A 44 6.33 -6.32 9.88
CA GLN A 44 6.87 -6.44 11.24
C GLN A 44 6.77 -7.85 11.79
N LEU A 45 5.76 -8.62 11.35
CA LEU A 45 5.45 -9.95 11.85
C LEU A 45 4.87 -10.82 10.73
N ASN A 46 5.49 -11.96 10.46
CA ASN A 46 4.91 -13.01 9.61
C ASN A 46 4.07 -13.94 10.50
N VAL A 47 2.83 -14.21 10.09
CA VAL A 47 1.86 -15.02 10.84
C VAL A 47 1.21 -16.04 9.91
N SER A 48 1.18 -17.30 10.34
CA SER A 48 0.43 -18.39 9.72
C SER A 48 -0.73 -18.83 10.61
N ILE A 49 -1.82 -19.29 9.98
CA ILE A 49 -3.03 -19.75 10.68
C ILE A 49 -3.18 -21.25 10.49
N ASP A 50 -3.28 -21.98 11.60
CA ASP A 50 -3.78 -23.35 11.59
C ASP A 50 -5.31 -23.30 11.66
N THR A 51 -5.97 -23.56 10.53
CA THR A 51 -7.43 -23.56 10.42
C THR A 51 -8.10 -24.77 11.08
N THR A 52 -7.35 -25.84 11.33
CA THR A 52 -7.85 -27.09 11.94
C THR A 52 -7.96 -26.94 13.45
N HIS A 53 -6.89 -26.47 14.11
CA HIS A 53 -6.86 -26.23 15.55
C HIS A 53 -7.29 -24.81 15.94
N LYS A 54 -7.53 -23.92 14.96
CA LYS A 54 -7.84 -22.49 15.13
C LYS A 54 -6.74 -21.74 15.91
N GLN A 55 -5.48 -22.09 15.63
CA GLN A 55 -4.31 -21.51 16.29
C GLN A 55 -3.57 -20.54 15.36
N LEU A 56 -2.88 -19.56 15.96
CA LEU A 56 -2.08 -18.56 15.27
C LEU A 56 -0.61 -18.78 15.62
N PHE A 57 0.22 -19.00 14.60
CA PHE A 57 1.66 -19.16 14.74
C PHE A 57 2.36 -17.93 14.16
N ALA A 58 3.28 -17.32 14.91
CA ALA A 58 3.92 -16.08 14.53
C ALA A 58 5.42 -16.10 14.86
N THR A 59 6.25 -15.72 13.89
CA THR A 59 7.70 -15.57 14.12
C THR A 59 8.00 -14.12 14.48
N ILE A 60 8.08 -13.84 15.78
CA ILE A 60 8.42 -12.52 16.31
C ILE A 60 9.90 -12.24 16.02
N SER A 61 10.19 -11.17 15.28
CA SER A 61 11.57 -10.72 15.04
C SER A 61 12.12 -9.94 16.24
N ASP A 62 13.45 -9.95 16.44
CA ASP A 62 14.12 -9.22 17.53
C ASP A 62 13.79 -7.72 17.57
N SER A 63 13.42 -7.13 16.42
CA SER A 63 12.94 -5.74 16.32
C SER A 63 11.68 -5.45 17.16
N LEU A 64 10.92 -6.49 17.51
CA LEU A 64 9.72 -6.43 18.35
C LEU A 64 10.00 -6.82 19.82
N ALA A 65 11.23 -7.20 20.19
CA ALA A 65 11.55 -7.63 21.57
C ALA A 65 11.35 -6.52 22.64
N ALA A 66 11.24 -5.25 22.22
CA ALA A 66 10.91 -4.13 23.09
C ALA A 66 9.40 -3.99 23.40
N ARG A 67 8.53 -4.76 22.73
CA ARG A 67 7.06 -4.71 22.89
C ARG A 67 6.60 -5.35 24.19
N ARG A 68 5.48 -4.84 24.73
CA ARG A 68 4.90 -5.31 26.00
C ARG A 68 3.48 -5.86 25.78
N PRO A 69 3.00 -6.78 26.65
CA PRO A 69 1.59 -7.17 26.65
C PRO A 69 0.69 -5.93 26.78
N GLY A 70 -0.18 -5.73 25.79
CA GLY A 70 -1.01 -4.52 25.65
C GLY A 70 -0.62 -3.62 24.46
N ASP A 71 0.57 -3.78 23.88
CA ASP A 71 0.93 -3.08 22.63
C ASP A 71 0.16 -3.65 21.42
N THR A 72 -0.42 -2.78 20.61
CA THR A 72 -1.08 -3.16 19.35
C THR A 72 -0.07 -3.33 18.22
N LEU A 73 -0.08 -4.49 17.55
CA LEU A 73 0.67 -4.75 16.33
C LEU A 73 -0.28 -4.88 15.13
N LEU A 74 0.11 -4.33 13.98
CA LEU A 74 -0.58 -4.57 12.71
C LEU A 74 0.00 -5.82 12.05
N VAL A 75 -0.86 -6.80 11.78
CA VAL A 75 -0.53 -8.02 11.04
C VAL A 75 -1.24 -7.98 9.70
N VAL A 76 -0.52 -8.32 8.62
CA VAL A 76 -1.09 -8.56 7.29
C VAL A 76 -0.80 -10.01 6.93
N ILE A 77 -1.85 -10.80 6.73
CA ILE A 77 -1.73 -12.18 6.25
C ILE A 77 -1.52 -12.09 4.74
N THR A 78 -0.28 -12.24 4.28
CA THR A 78 0.09 -12.15 2.86
C THR A 78 -0.09 -13.46 2.11
N ASP A 79 -0.12 -14.58 2.83
CA ASP A 79 -0.21 -15.94 2.29
C ASP A 79 -0.82 -16.87 3.37
N TYR A 80 -1.40 -18.00 2.96
CA TYR A 80 -1.84 -19.06 3.88
C TYR A 80 -1.52 -20.43 3.29
N LYS A 81 -0.82 -21.26 4.07
CA LYS A 81 -0.54 -22.65 3.67
C LYS A 81 -1.71 -23.54 4.11
N PRO A 82 -2.45 -24.20 3.20
CA PRO A 82 -3.36 -25.27 3.60
C PRO A 82 -2.55 -26.40 4.24
N MET A 83 -2.96 -26.82 5.43
CA MET A 83 -2.48 -28.06 6.05
C MET A 83 -2.96 -29.25 5.20
N PRO A 84 -2.18 -30.36 5.09
CA PRO A 84 -2.65 -31.56 4.43
C PRO A 84 -3.96 -32.04 5.07
N GLY A 85 -4.87 -32.55 4.23
CA GLY A 85 -6.16 -33.03 4.70
C GLY A 85 -6.02 -34.26 5.58
N ILE A 86 -7.05 -34.61 6.37
CA ILE A 86 -7.05 -35.83 7.21
C ILE A 86 -6.80 -37.09 6.36
N ALA A 87 -7.17 -37.08 5.06
CA ALA A 87 -6.91 -38.16 4.11
C ALA A 87 -5.45 -38.25 3.59
N GLU A 88 -4.60 -37.26 3.90
CA GLU A 88 -3.16 -37.22 3.57
C GLU A 88 -2.28 -37.42 4.81
N CYS A 89 -2.86 -37.51 6.01
CA CYS A 89 -2.15 -37.98 7.19
C CYS A 89 -1.74 -39.45 6.95
N PRO A 90 -0.45 -39.81 7.04
CA PRO A 90 -0.07 -41.22 7.07
C PRO A 90 -0.69 -41.88 8.30
N ASP A 91 -1.15 -43.14 8.16
CA ASP A 91 -1.69 -43.91 9.28
C ASP A 91 -0.71 -43.88 10.46
N CYS A 92 -1.11 -43.23 11.55
CA CYS A 92 -0.30 -43.15 12.74
C CYS A 92 -0.07 -44.58 13.25
N PRO A 93 1.19 -45.08 13.33
CA PRO A 93 1.45 -46.37 13.96
C PRO A 93 0.90 -46.32 15.37
N THR A 94 0.09 -47.32 15.74
CA THR A 94 -0.79 -47.30 16.91
C THR A 94 -0.05 -46.78 18.14
N CYS A 95 -0.44 -45.58 18.60
CA CYS A 95 0.14 -44.98 19.79
C CYS A 95 0.07 -46.00 20.94
N PRO A 96 1.21 -46.37 21.55
CA PRO A 96 1.21 -47.38 22.60
C PRO A 96 0.26 -46.94 23.71
N GLU A 97 -0.64 -47.85 24.10
CA GLU A 97 -1.72 -47.57 25.04
C GLU A 97 -1.17 -46.89 26.30
N PRO A 98 -1.68 -45.71 26.69
CA PRO A 98 -1.04 -44.89 27.71
C PRO A 98 -1.08 -45.62 29.06
N GLN A 99 0.07 -46.16 29.46
CA GLN A 99 0.22 -46.80 30.76
C GLN A 99 -0.26 -45.85 31.86
N PRO A 100 -1.04 -46.31 32.85
CA PRO A 100 -1.67 -45.45 33.84
C PRO A 100 -0.60 -44.79 34.72
N VAL A 101 -0.21 -43.57 34.35
CA VAL A 101 0.74 -42.75 35.11
C VAL A 101 0.08 -42.43 36.45
N ALA A 102 0.65 -42.97 37.53
CA ALA A 102 0.10 -42.77 38.87
C ALA A 102 0.13 -41.28 39.22
N TYR A 103 -1.03 -40.71 39.54
CA TYR A 103 -1.16 -39.32 39.97
C TYR A 103 -0.50 -39.11 41.35
N SER A 104 0.79 -38.78 41.35
CA SER A 104 1.46 -38.21 42.51
C SER A 104 0.86 -36.83 42.79
N ALA A 105 0.32 -36.63 43.99
CA ALA A 105 -0.34 -35.38 44.38
C ALA A 105 0.62 -34.17 44.35
N PRO A 106 0.13 -32.95 44.05
CA PRO A 106 0.98 -31.76 43.94
C PRO A 106 1.44 -31.27 45.32
N GLU A 107 2.68 -31.57 45.68
CA GLU A 107 3.32 -31.11 46.91
C GLU A 107 3.71 -29.61 46.82
N LYS A 108 3.48 -28.83 47.89
CA LYS A 108 3.63 -27.38 47.90
C LYS A 108 4.95 -26.91 48.52
N ALA A 109 5.95 -26.57 47.70
CA ALA A 109 7.11 -25.74 48.06
C ALA A 109 7.89 -25.34 46.79
N ALA A 110 8.71 -24.28 46.74
CA ALA A 110 8.76 -23.00 47.46
C ALA A 110 9.67 -22.05 46.63
N SER A 111 9.74 -20.76 46.95
CA SER A 111 10.55 -19.80 46.19
C SER A 111 12.06 -19.86 46.54
N SER A 112 12.93 -19.71 45.54
CA SER A 112 14.31 -19.28 45.73
C SER A 112 14.86 -18.58 44.47
N LYS A 113 15.99 -17.88 44.59
CA LYS A 113 16.57 -16.97 43.58
C LYS A 113 17.97 -17.43 43.15
N LYS A 114 18.43 -16.82 42.04
CA LYS A 114 19.84 -16.57 41.63
C LYS A 114 20.64 -17.73 41.00
N GLU A 115 20.89 -17.55 39.69
CA GLU A 115 22.21 -17.16 39.17
C GLU A 115 23.41 -18.10 39.39
N SER A 116 23.84 -18.75 38.32
CA SER A 116 25.26 -18.87 37.96
C SER A 116 25.40 -18.95 36.44
N ALA A 117 26.61 -18.82 35.91
CA ALA A 117 26.87 -18.82 34.46
C ALA A 117 28.18 -19.53 34.13
N ARG A 118 28.20 -20.35 33.06
CA ARG A 118 29.33 -20.43 32.09
C ARG A 118 29.11 -21.39 30.91
N LYS A 119 29.43 -20.87 29.72
CA LYS A 119 30.36 -21.40 28.69
C LYS A 119 30.32 -22.86 28.21
N ASP A 120 30.34 -22.94 26.87
CA ASP A 120 31.19 -23.77 26.00
C ASP A 120 31.14 -25.32 26.09
N SER A 121 30.55 -25.94 25.06
CA SER A 121 31.12 -27.07 24.32
C SER A 121 30.42 -27.24 22.96
N ALA A 122 31.04 -27.96 22.01
CA ALA A 122 30.64 -27.95 20.59
C ALA A 122 30.83 -29.31 19.88
N LEU A 123 30.50 -29.35 18.58
CA LEU A 123 30.90 -30.33 17.53
C LEU A 123 30.15 -31.69 17.43
N ALA A 124 29.27 -31.77 16.43
CA ALA A 124 29.07 -32.87 15.45
C ALA A 124 28.02 -32.37 14.41
N VAL A 125 28.14 -32.38 13.08
CA VAL A 125 28.74 -33.30 12.07
C VAL A 125 28.02 -34.66 12.07
N THR A 126 27.33 -35.15 11.02
CA THR A 126 27.16 -34.73 9.59
C THR A 126 25.64 -34.69 9.26
N LYS A 127 25.05 -34.71 8.05
CA LYS A 127 25.41 -34.91 6.60
C LYS A 127 24.42 -34.06 5.75
N PRO A 128 24.57 -33.88 4.42
CA PRO A 128 23.63 -33.09 3.63
C PRO A 128 22.36 -33.90 3.28
N ALA A 129 21.19 -33.26 3.40
CA ALA A 129 19.95 -33.72 2.81
C ALA A 129 19.71 -32.99 1.48
N GLU A 130 19.29 -33.72 0.46
CA GLU A 130 19.11 -33.25 -0.90
C GLU A 130 17.92 -32.29 -1.02
N THR A 131 18.11 -31.09 -1.58
CA THR A 131 17.07 -30.08 -1.69
C THR A 131 15.97 -30.55 -2.64
N PRO A 132 14.71 -30.73 -2.19
CA PRO A 132 13.61 -31.03 -3.10
C PRO A 132 13.46 -29.87 -4.11
N PRO A 133 13.24 -30.14 -5.40
CA PRO A 133 13.04 -29.08 -6.38
C PRO A 133 11.85 -28.22 -5.95
N ALA A 134 12.05 -26.91 -5.89
CA ALA A 134 10.97 -25.99 -5.54
C ALA A 134 9.79 -26.18 -6.52
N PRO A 135 8.54 -26.28 -6.03
CA PRO A 135 7.38 -26.30 -6.92
C PRO A 135 7.41 -25.03 -7.79
N PRO A 136 7.08 -25.13 -9.08
CA PRO A 136 7.40 -24.08 -10.03
C PRO A 136 6.63 -22.79 -9.70
N ASP A 137 7.39 -21.79 -9.26
CA ASP A 137 6.93 -20.43 -8.94
C ASP A 137 6.56 -19.69 -10.24
N ASN A 138 5.46 -20.14 -10.84
CA ASN A 138 5.04 -19.80 -12.19
C ASN A 138 4.09 -18.60 -12.23
N PHE A 139 4.31 -17.65 -11.32
CA PHE A 139 4.26 -16.24 -11.72
C PHE A 139 5.30 -16.04 -12.83
N LYS A 140 4.93 -16.36 -14.08
CA LYS A 140 5.72 -16.06 -15.27
C LYS A 140 6.16 -14.60 -15.15
N LYS A 141 7.46 -14.37 -14.94
CA LYS A 141 8.03 -13.02 -14.89
C LYS A 141 7.55 -12.29 -16.14
N SER A 142 7.05 -11.07 -15.94
CA SER A 142 6.44 -10.31 -17.04
C SER A 142 7.37 -10.29 -18.24
N LYS A 143 6.83 -10.59 -19.42
CA LYS A 143 7.59 -10.49 -20.68
C LYS A 143 7.74 -9.02 -21.13
N TYR A 144 7.08 -8.11 -20.45
CA TYR A 144 7.24 -6.67 -20.64
C TYR A 144 8.46 -6.17 -19.84
N GLU A 145 9.32 -5.37 -20.48
CA GLU A 145 10.60 -4.90 -19.93
C GLU A 145 10.47 -3.66 -19.01
N GLY A 146 9.29 -3.40 -18.45
CA GLY A 146 9.03 -2.28 -17.55
C GLY A 146 8.15 -2.65 -16.37
N ASP A 147 7.95 -1.70 -15.45
CA ASP A 147 7.17 -1.93 -14.24
C ASP A 147 5.71 -2.30 -14.57
N PRO A 148 5.17 -3.42 -14.05
CA PRO A 148 3.75 -3.74 -14.16
C PRO A 148 2.90 -2.78 -13.30
N PRO A 149 1.61 -2.58 -13.62
CA PRO A 149 0.76 -1.66 -12.86
C PRO A 149 0.64 -2.08 -11.40
N SER A 150 0.63 -1.10 -10.48
CA SER A 150 0.65 -1.30 -9.02
C SER A 150 -0.57 -2.02 -8.44
N VAL A 151 -1.58 -2.30 -9.26
CA VAL A 151 -2.82 -3.03 -8.91
C VAL A 151 -3.17 -3.97 -10.07
N PRO A 152 -3.49 -5.26 -9.81
CA PRO A 152 -3.90 -6.20 -10.85
C PRO A 152 -5.10 -5.70 -11.66
N CYS A 153 -4.97 -5.67 -12.98
CA CYS A 153 -6.01 -5.23 -13.91
C CYS A 153 -5.77 -5.82 -15.32
N LYS A 154 -6.80 -5.82 -16.16
CA LYS A 154 -6.74 -6.24 -17.58
C LYS A 154 -6.23 -5.14 -18.51
N VAL A 155 -6.49 -3.88 -18.16
CA VAL A 155 -5.92 -2.68 -18.81
C VAL A 155 -5.60 -1.65 -17.73
N SER A 156 -4.44 -0.98 -17.84
CA SER A 156 -4.13 0.27 -17.12
C SER A 156 -3.67 1.31 -18.13
N ILE A 157 -4.23 2.51 -18.07
CA ILE A 157 -3.68 3.70 -18.74
C ILE A 157 -3.35 4.68 -17.62
N GLU A 158 -2.07 4.87 -17.33
CA GLU A 158 -1.62 5.63 -16.16
C GLU A 158 -0.52 6.63 -16.47
N ILE A 159 -0.45 7.67 -15.64
CA ILE A 159 0.57 8.72 -15.66
C ILE A 159 1.12 8.92 -14.26
N ASN A 160 2.41 9.22 -14.16
CA ASN A 160 3.08 9.56 -12.91
C ASN A 160 4.05 10.75 -13.06
N TRP A 161 4.27 11.46 -11.96
CA TRP A 161 5.13 12.65 -11.91
C TRP A 161 6.02 12.62 -10.65
N ALA A 162 6.88 13.64 -10.50
CA ALA A 162 7.92 13.65 -9.47
C ALA A 162 7.49 14.26 -8.13
N ASP A 163 6.56 15.22 -8.13
CA ASP A 163 6.29 16.08 -6.98
C ASP A 163 4.84 15.97 -6.50
N ILE A 164 4.64 15.60 -5.24
CA ILE A 164 3.31 15.52 -4.60
C ILE A 164 2.64 16.91 -4.47
N GLY A 165 3.43 17.98 -4.59
CA GLY A 165 2.93 19.35 -4.65
C GLY A 165 2.38 19.75 -6.03
N ASP A 166 2.63 18.98 -7.09
CA ASP A 166 2.03 19.17 -8.41
C ASP A 166 0.77 18.31 -8.53
N ASN A 167 -0.26 18.85 -9.19
CA ASN A 167 -1.60 18.25 -9.31
C ASN A 167 -1.92 18.04 -10.80
N VAL A 168 -2.01 16.77 -11.23
CA VAL A 168 -2.17 16.40 -12.64
C VAL A 168 -3.35 15.43 -12.81
N ASP A 169 -4.40 15.87 -13.51
CA ASP A 169 -5.51 15.00 -13.91
C ASP A 169 -5.12 14.17 -15.15
N ILE A 170 -5.48 12.89 -15.16
CA ILE A 170 -5.65 12.10 -16.39
C ILE A 170 -7.11 12.16 -16.89
N PHE A 171 -7.29 12.18 -18.20
CA PHE A 171 -8.59 11.94 -18.85
C PHE A 171 -8.43 10.86 -19.91
N VAL A 172 -9.15 9.76 -19.79
CA VAL A 172 -9.22 8.72 -20.82
C VAL A 172 -10.61 8.75 -21.46
N CYS A 173 -10.65 9.13 -22.73
CA CYS A 173 -11.87 9.42 -23.47
C CYS A 173 -12.17 8.38 -24.55
N LYS A 174 -13.44 8.02 -24.72
CA LYS A 174 -13.94 7.10 -25.76
C LYS A 174 -15.18 7.72 -26.40
N GLY A 175 -15.09 8.07 -27.67
CA GLY A 175 -16.05 9.00 -28.29
C GLY A 175 -16.17 10.29 -27.47
N ASN A 176 -17.40 10.63 -27.06
CA ASN A 176 -17.71 11.87 -26.32
C ASN A 176 -17.69 11.71 -24.78
N LYS A 177 -17.32 10.54 -24.25
CA LYS A 177 -17.26 10.27 -22.79
C LYS A 177 -15.80 10.24 -22.32
N CYS A 178 -15.52 10.68 -21.10
CA CYS A 178 -14.19 10.65 -20.50
C CYS A 178 -14.22 10.24 -19.02
N VAL A 179 -13.37 9.29 -18.62
CA VAL A 179 -13.12 8.93 -17.22
C VAL A 179 -11.99 9.80 -16.66
N SER A 180 -12.16 10.31 -15.42
CA SER A 180 -11.16 11.10 -14.67
C SER A 180 -11.52 11.18 -13.18
N GLY A 181 -10.72 11.88 -12.36
CA GLY A 181 -10.99 12.04 -10.92
C GLY A 181 -12.34 12.65 -10.53
N GLY A 182 -12.99 13.38 -11.45
CA GLY A 182 -14.35 13.89 -11.30
C GLY A 182 -15.43 12.98 -11.89
N ALA A 183 -15.10 12.18 -12.91
CA ALA A 183 -15.99 11.21 -13.57
C ALA A 183 -15.40 9.80 -13.38
N ARG A 184 -15.47 9.30 -12.14
CA ARG A 184 -14.59 8.22 -11.65
C ARG A 184 -14.85 6.84 -12.24
N GLU A 185 -15.98 6.62 -12.89
CA GLU A 185 -16.29 5.34 -13.50
C GLU A 185 -17.25 5.58 -14.68
N ILE A 186 -16.94 4.99 -15.83
CA ILE A 186 -17.87 4.92 -16.96
C ILE A 186 -17.74 3.51 -17.56
N ARG A 187 -18.85 2.76 -17.57
CA ARG A 187 -18.92 1.31 -17.85
C ARG A 187 -18.37 0.87 -19.21
N ASP A 188 -18.27 1.76 -20.20
CA ASP A 188 -17.70 1.48 -21.53
C ASP A 188 -16.22 1.92 -21.68
N ILE A 189 -15.62 2.50 -20.62
CA ILE A 189 -14.23 2.98 -20.58
C ILE A 189 -13.42 2.28 -19.48
N GLY A 190 -13.91 2.24 -18.25
CA GLY A 190 -13.18 1.77 -17.07
C GLY A 190 -13.42 2.64 -15.83
N GLN A 191 -12.59 2.44 -14.80
CA GLN A 191 -12.63 3.14 -13.52
C GLN A 191 -11.33 3.93 -13.29
N TRP A 192 -11.45 5.17 -12.82
CA TRP A 192 -10.33 6.00 -12.39
C TRP A 192 -9.85 5.57 -11.01
N ASP A 193 -8.54 5.49 -10.85
CA ASP A 193 -7.85 5.36 -9.57
C ASP A 193 -6.69 6.37 -9.50
N SER A 194 -6.37 6.84 -8.30
CA SER A 194 -5.22 7.70 -8.03
C SER A 194 -4.07 6.95 -7.36
N GLY A 195 -4.02 5.61 -7.47
CA GLY A 195 -3.06 4.77 -6.75
C GLY A 195 -3.28 4.78 -5.23
N LYS A 196 -4.46 5.22 -4.77
CA LYS A 196 -4.74 5.44 -3.34
C LYS A 196 -5.38 4.20 -2.72
N ALA A 197 -4.57 3.40 -2.02
CA ALA A 197 -5.11 2.39 -1.12
C ALA A 197 -6.07 3.04 -0.11
N LYS A 198 -7.35 2.66 -0.11
CA LYS A 198 -8.44 3.29 0.68
C LYS A 198 -8.38 2.92 2.17
N THR A 199 -7.27 3.21 2.85
CA THR A 199 -7.13 3.09 4.30
C THR A 199 -7.90 4.21 5.00
N LYS A 200 -9.21 4.00 5.22
CA LYS A 200 -10.14 4.95 5.90
C LYS A 200 -9.66 5.50 7.26
N PHE A 201 -8.61 4.92 7.85
CA PHE A 201 -8.02 5.31 9.12
C PHE A 201 -7.14 6.58 9.07
N PHE A 202 -6.56 6.93 7.92
CA PHE A 202 -5.65 8.07 7.81
C PHE A 202 -6.36 9.28 7.19
N GLY A 203 -6.99 10.08 8.06
CA GLY A 203 -7.75 11.29 7.69
C GLY A 203 -6.88 12.48 7.31
N SER A 204 -6.10 12.36 6.24
CA SER A 204 -5.31 13.44 5.64
C SER A 204 -5.49 13.48 4.11
N ASP A 205 -5.05 14.57 3.47
CA ASP A 205 -5.07 14.68 2.00
C ASP A 205 -4.00 13.75 1.40
N LEU A 206 -4.38 12.49 1.18
CA LEU A 206 -3.58 11.42 0.58
C LEU A 206 -3.29 11.70 -0.91
N ARG A 207 -2.73 12.86 -1.27
CA ARG A 207 -2.26 13.11 -2.65
C ARG A 207 -1.20 12.08 -3.02
N THR A 208 -1.16 11.78 -4.31
CA THR A 208 -0.31 10.76 -4.92
C THR A 208 0.23 11.33 -6.21
N THR A 209 1.42 10.90 -6.62
CA THR A 209 2.03 11.34 -7.88
C THR A 209 1.72 10.39 -9.05
N GLN A 210 0.51 9.81 -9.04
CA GLN A 210 0.02 8.82 -10.00
C GLN A 210 -1.50 9.00 -10.19
N GLU A 211 -1.95 9.00 -11.44
CA GLU A 211 -3.36 8.74 -11.80
C GLU A 211 -3.44 7.64 -12.86
N ALA A 212 -4.49 6.84 -12.81
CA ALA A 212 -4.74 5.70 -13.68
C ALA A 212 -6.22 5.63 -14.08
N VAL A 213 -6.48 5.09 -15.27
CA VAL A 213 -7.80 4.55 -15.64
C VAL A 213 -7.63 3.07 -15.95
N ARG A 214 -8.36 2.21 -15.23
CA ARG A 214 -8.19 0.76 -15.25
C ARG A 214 -9.46 0.04 -15.67
N GLN A 215 -9.27 -1.14 -16.25
CA GLN A 215 -10.32 -2.11 -16.53
C GLN A 215 -9.95 -3.38 -15.78
N PHE A 216 -10.80 -3.82 -14.83
CA PHE A 216 -10.48 -4.93 -13.93
C PHE A 216 -10.95 -6.28 -14.47
N ASP A 217 -12.24 -6.40 -14.80
CA ASP A 217 -12.86 -7.70 -15.14
C ASP A 217 -12.51 -8.18 -16.55
N LYS A 218 -12.62 -7.28 -17.53
CA LYS A 218 -12.42 -7.57 -18.96
C LYS A 218 -11.86 -6.38 -19.72
N ILE A 219 -11.21 -6.68 -20.85
CA ILE A 219 -10.79 -5.68 -21.83
C ILE A 219 -12.04 -5.11 -22.53
N LEU A 220 -12.09 -3.79 -22.66
CA LEU A 220 -13.14 -3.08 -23.39
C LEU A 220 -12.56 -2.57 -24.72
N PRO A 221 -13.04 -3.02 -25.88
CA PRO A 221 -12.45 -2.67 -27.17
C PRO A 221 -12.86 -1.26 -27.63
N GLY A 222 -12.00 -0.62 -28.43
CA GLY A 222 -12.28 0.63 -29.15
C GLY A 222 -11.11 1.63 -29.17
N GLU A 223 -11.38 2.82 -29.70
CA GLU A 223 -10.46 3.96 -29.71
C GLU A 223 -10.53 4.74 -28.39
N TYR A 224 -9.38 4.97 -27.77
CA TYR A 224 -9.23 5.71 -26.52
C TYR A 224 -8.26 6.88 -26.70
N LYS A 225 -8.69 8.11 -26.41
CA LYS A 225 -7.85 9.31 -26.44
C LYS A 225 -7.41 9.67 -25.04
N VAL A 226 -6.10 9.72 -24.83
CA VAL A 226 -5.48 9.94 -23.52
C VAL A 226 -5.03 11.38 -23.43
N TYR A 227 -5.59 12.15 -22.50
CA TYR A 227 -5.21 13.53 -22.23
C TYR A 227 -4.72 13.68 -20.79
N ALA A 228 -3.93 14.72 -20.53
CA ALA A 228 -3.65 15.18 -19.17
C ALA A 228 -3.74 16.71 -19.03
N LEU A 229 -3.88 17.16 -17.79
CA LEU A 229 -3.97 18.59 -17.43
C LEU A 229 -3.18 18.88 -16.16
N PHE A 230 -2.25 19.82 -16.23
CA PHE A 230 -1.54 20.33 -15.05
C PHE A 230 -2.37 21.44 -14.39
N LYS A 231 -3.07 21.09 -13.30
CA LYS A 231 -4.10 21.92 -12.65
C LYS A 231 -3.54 22.98 -11.69
N GLU A 232 -2.59 22.59 -10.86
CA GLU A 232 -2.17 23.30 -9.65
C GLU A 232 -0.75 22.86 -9.28
N SER A 233 0.04 23.79 -8.74
CA SER A 233 1.35 23.49 -8.15
C SER A 233 1.53 24.30 -6.87
N ILE A 234 1.72 23.61 -5.75
CA ILE A 234 2.04 24.23 -4.45
C ILE A 234 3.39 24.97 -4.51
N LYS A 235 4.29 24.56 -5.41
CA LYS A 235 5.61 25.18 -5.63
C LYS A 235 5.61 26.24 -6.74
N ASN A 236 4.45 26.51 -7.35
CA ASN A 236 4.31 27.39 -8.53
C ASN A 236 5.15 26.94 -9.74
N ASN A 237 5.35 25.63 -9.92
CA ASN A 237 6.03 25.07 -11.08
C ASN A 237 5.28 25.48 -12.37
N SER A 238 5.98 26.09 -13.33
CA SER A 238 5.40 26.52 -14.61
C SER A 238 5.12 25.35 -15.56
N SER A 239 5.79 24.21 -15.38
CA SER A 239 5.57 22.99 -16.13
C SER A 239 5.90 21.77 -15.28
N VAL A 240 5.29 20.62 -15.60
CA VAL A 240 5.57 19.32 -14.97
C VAL A 240 5.85 18.28 -16.03
N ARG A 241 6.91 17.49 -15.85
CA ARG A 241 7.21 16.34 -16.70
C ARG A 241 6.50 15.10 -16.17
N ILE A 242 5.60 14.54 -16.98
CA ILE A 242 4.97 13.26 -16.69
C ILE A 242 5.70 12.13 -17.42
N ARG A 243 5.72 10.97 -16.77
CA ARG A 243 5.87 9.65 -17.39
C ARG A 243 4.50 8.98 -17.39
N GLY A 244 4.35 7.90 -18.14
CA GLY A 244 3.11 7.14 -18.18
C GLY A 244 3.26 5.81 -18.91
N LEU A 245 2.23 4.98 -18.81
CA LEU A 245 2.19 3.63 -19.31
C LEU A 245 0.79 3.30 -19.83
N VAL A 246 0.73 2.77 -21.06
CA VAL A 246 -0.41 1.99 -21.53
C VAL A 246 -0.06 0.51 -21.31
N TYR A 247 -0.86 -0.21 -20.55
CA TYR A 247 -0.66 -1.62 -20.22
C TYR A 247 -1.92 -2.44 -20.48
N SER A 248 -1.76 -3.67 -20.95
CA SER A 248 -2.82 -4.67 -21.05
C SER A 248 -2.31 -6.07 -20.66
N ARG A 249 -3.25 -6.92 -20.24
CA ARG A 249 -3.05 -8.36 -20.01
C ARG A 249 -4.23 -9.13 -20.55
N ASN A 250 -3.98 -10.04 -21.51
CA ASN A 250 -5.04 -10.84 -22.12
C ASN A 250 -5.47 -12.04 -21.25
N ASP A 251 -6.36 -12.88 -21.76
CA ASP A 251 -6.87 -14.04 -21.02
C ASP A 251 -5.89 -15.22 -21.01
N GLN A 252 -4.98 -15.28 -21.98
CA GLN A 252 -3.81 -16.17 -22.00
C GLN A 252 -2.74 -15.78 -20.96
N GLY A 253 -2.88 -14.59 -20.34
CA GLY A 253 -1.91 -14.04 -19.40
C GLY A 253 -0.66 -13.45 -20.06
N GLU A 254 -0.72 -13.17 -21.36
CA GLU A 254 0.30 -12.39 -22.06
C GLU A 254 0.10 -10.90 -21.74
N GLU A 255 1.21 -10.20 -21.47
CA GLU A 255 1.21 -8.82 -21.03
C GLU A 255 1.90 -7.94 -22.09
N LYS A 256 1.30 -6.78 -22.38
CA LYS A 256 1.90 -5.73 -23.20
C LYS A 256 1.93 -4.44 -22.40
N GLY A 257 3.08 -3.76 -22.38
CA GLY A 257 3.21 -2.39 -21.91
C GLY A 257 3.85 -1.51 -22.98
N GLU A 258 3.47 -0.24 -23.02
CA GLU A 258 4.03 0.78 -23.92
C GLU A 258 4.21 2.10 -23.13
N PRO A 259 5.45 2.44 -22.73
CA PRO A 259 5.71 3.61 -21.90
C PRO A 259 5.77 4.90 -22.74
N PHE A 260 5.30 6.01 -22.15
CA PHE A 260 5.34 7.32 -22.78
C PHE A 260 5.77 8.42 -21.78
N ALA A 261 6.09 9.60 -22.31
CA ALA A 261 6.41 10.78 -21.52
C ALA A 261 6.04 12.07 -22.27
N ALA A 262 5.66 13.09 -21.51
CA ALA A 262 5.30 14.42 -22.00
C ALA A 262 5.64 15.50 -20.94
N THR A 263 5.63 16.77 -21.35
CA THR A 263 5.75 17.91 -20.44
C THR A 263 4.49 18.75 -20.56
N LEU A 264 3.78 18.92 -19.44
CA LEU A 264 2.56 19.71 -19.36
C LEU A 264 2.89 21.14 -18.89
N GLN A 265 2.28 22.14 -19.51
CA GLN A 265 2.42 23.55 -19.11
C GLN A 265 1.30 23.93 -18.13
N PHE A 266 1.62 24.72 -17.11
CA PHE A 266 0.65 25.16 -16.11
C PHE A 266 -0.39 26.10 -16.74
N LYS A 267 -1.68 25.92 -16.37
CA LYS A 267 -2.84 26.65 -16.93
C LYS A 267 -3.07 26.46 -18.45
N ALA A 268 -2.35 25.57 -19.12
CA ALA A 268 -2.66 25.19 -20.50
C ALA A 268 -3.99 24.40 -20.57
N PRO A 269 -4.66 24.34 -21.74
CA PRO A 269 -5.75 23.39 -21.97
C PRO A 269 -5.26 21.93 -21.88
N ARG A 270 -6.20 20.97 -21.83
CA ARG A 270 -5.89 19.53 -21.82
C ARG A 270 -5.02 19.16 -23.02
N VAL A 271 -3.85 18.58 -22.76
CA VAL A 271 -2.91 18.14 -23.79
C VAL A 271 -3.26 16.70 -24.19
N LEU A 272 -3.40 16.43 -25.50
CA LEU A 272 -3.50 15.07 -26.04
C LEU A 272 -2.11 14.42 -25.95
N LEU A 273 -2.02 13.29 -25.24
CA LEU A 273 -0.78 12.52 -25.08
C LEU A 273 -0.64 11.46 -26.17
N GLY A 274 -1.77 10.96 -26.67
CA GLY A 274 -1.86 10.02 -27.77
C GLY A 274 -3.20 9.29 -27.81
N THR A 275 -3.32 8.37 -28.76
CA THR A 275 -4.52 7.55 -29.00
C THR A 275 -4.17 6.08 -28.89
N VAL A 276 -4.87 5.33 -28.05
CA VAL A 276 -4.78 3.86 -27.93
C VAL A 276 -5.90 3.23 -28.76
N GLN A 277 -5.56 2.38 -29.73
CA GLN A 277 -6.51 1.46 -30.35
C GLN A 277 -6.45 0.13 -29.59
N MET A 278 -7.54 -0.24 -28.91
CA MET A 278 -7.64 -1.43 -28.07
C MET A 278 -8.54 -2.48 -28.73
N PRO A 279 -8.00 -3.59 -29.28
CA PRO A 279 -8.80 -4.75 -29.68
C PRO A 279 -9.21 -5.62 -28.46
N GLU A 280 -10.19 -6.51 -28.64
CA GLU A 280 -10.71 -7.37 -27.55
C GLU A 280 -9.65 -8.29 -26.93
N ASN A 281 -8.67 -8.73 -27.71
CA ASN A 281 -7.56 -9.55 -27.24
C ASN A 281 -6.45 -8.76 -26.51
N GLY A 282 -6.62 -7.44 -26.31
CA GLY A 282 -5.67 -6.59 -25.59
C GLY A 282 -4.39 -6.22 -26.33
N ALA A 283 -4.21 -6.66 -27.59
CA ALA A 283 -3.03 -6.37 -28.40
C ALA A 283 -3.05 -4.95 -28.99
N PHE A 284 -3.04 -3.94 -28.11
CA PHE A 284 -3.24 -2.54 -28.47
C PHE A 284 -2.12 -1.94 -29.32
N GLN A 285 -2.41 -0.80 -29.94
CA GLN A 285 -1.43 0.12 -30.54
C GLN A 285 -1.59 1.51 -29.91
N PHE A 286 -0.50 2.19 -29.55
CA PHE A 286 -0.53 3.55 -29.03
C PHE A 286 0.16 4.52 -29.99
N THR A 287 -0.61 5.42 -30.57
CA THR A 287 -0.08 6.51 -31.41
C THR A 287 0.13 7.74 -30.54
N LYS A 288 1.38 8.01 -30.18
CA LYS A 288 1.77 9.22 -29.44
C LYS A 288 1.51 10.50 -30.26
N ASN A 289 1.18 11.59 -29.56
CA ASN A 289 1.06 12.97 -30.06
C ASN A 289 2.16 13.89 -29.46
#